data_AF-A0A524DCE7-F1
#
_entry.id   AF-A0A524DCE7-F1
#
_cell.length_a   1.000
_cell.length_b   1.000
_cell.length_c   1.000
_cell.angle_alpha   90.00
_cell.angle_beta   90.00
_cell.angle_gamma   90.00
#
_symmetry.space_group_name_H-M   'P 1'
#
loop_
_entity.id
_entity.type
_entity.pdbx_description
1 polymer ?
#
loop_
_entity_poly.entity_id
_entity_poly.type
_entity_poly.pdbx_seq_one_letter_code
_entity_poly.pdbx_strand_id
1 'polypeptide(L)'
;MWNEHLKKFNDTPHKIRQIPLNEENFLKDLDYRIKILKIVEASQVDGFYAIKSILETIYNLYFNSDLFKNTFSLIDQKMIEYMTAREILGNLIQYNKMDHETVPLKYNIMARNYLLIKLKGQVDVDILENMKKLNLDLDLVELNKIMDEIVADGLINKEKQEDKYFYKLEKELKLSEEGEIKFNESGIRAIIQWPTQFWRSFYNLRELNITVEENVKHRDFLHQILSKSATQGFGPTNFVIKNLIKYFEKIKETQ
;
A
#
# COMPACT_ATOMS: atom_id res chain seq x y z
N MET A 1 8.01 17.73 10.89
CA MET A 1 7.76 16.33 11.30
C MET A 1 7.49 15.38 10.12
N TRP A 2 7.26 15.86 8.88
CA TRP A 2 7.25 15.03 7.65
C TRP A 2 8.59 15.07 6.88
N ASN A 3 9.34 16.16 6.98
CA ASN A 3 10.59 16.36 6.21
C ASN A 3 11.73 15.40 6.56
N GLU A 4 11.70 14.74 7.72
CA GLU A 4 12.71 13.71 8.06
C GLU A 4 12.47 12.39 7.31
N HIS A 5 11.23 12.17 6.88
CA HIS A 5 10.79 10.99 6.13
C HIS A 5 10.93 11.18 4.60
N LEU A 6 11.21 12.40 4.13
CA LEU A 6 11.42 12.72 2.70
C LEU A 6 12.92 12.76 2.32
N LYS A 7 13.82 12.31 3.20
CA LYS A 7 15.25 12.23 2.87
C LYS A 7 15.49 11.15 1.81
N LYS A 8 16.40 11.45 0.87
CA LYS A 8 16.83 10.53 -0.18
C LYS A 8 17.19 9.16 0.42
N PHE A 9 16.78 8.12 -0.29
CA PHE A 9 17.09 6.72 -0.03
C PHE A 9 18.58 6.55 0.34
N ASN A 10 18.85 5.82 1.42
CA ASN A 10 20.20 5.52 1.87
C ASN A 10 20.62 4.15 1.32
N ASP A 11 21.63 4.15 0.46
CA ASP A 11 22.13 2.98 -0.27
C ASP A 11 22.86 1.95 0.63
N THR A 12 23.00 2.24 1.93
CA THR A 12 23.45 1.26 2.93
C THR A 12 22.24 0.62 3.62
N PRO A 13 21.99 -0.70 3.44
CA PRO A 13 20.82 -1.33 4.03
C PRO A 13 20.90 -1.20 5.55
N HIS A 14 19.81 -0.73 6.17
CA HIS A 14 19.66 -0.65 7.61
C HIS A 14 20.12 -1.97 8.24
N LYS A 15 21.06 -1.91 9.20
CA LYS A 15 21.35 -3.06 10.08
C LYS A 15 19.99 -3.60 10.53
N ILE A 16 19.73 -4.88 10.25
CA ILE A 16 18.48 -5.56 10.64
C ILE A 16 18.20 -5.17 12.09
N ARG A 17 17.07 -4.48 12.33
CA ARG A 17 16.67 -4.10 13.69
C ARG A 17 16.39 -5.39 14.44
N GLN A 18 17.32 -5.81 15.28
CA GLN A 18 17.05 -6.92 16.18
C GLN A 18 15.96 -6.46 17.15
N ILE A 19 14.89 -7.24 17.23
CA ILE A 19 13.92 -7.19 18.31
C ILE A 19 14.33 -8.32 19.27
N PRO A 20 15.31 -8.11 20.16
CA PRO A 20 15.66 -9.15 21.12
C PRO A 20 14.47 -9.33 22.04
N LEU A 21 13.75 -10.44 21.92
CA LEU A 21 12.64 -10.78 22.81
C LEU A 21 13.22 -11.46 24.05
N ASN A 22 13.10 -10.79 25.19
CA ASN A 22 13.34 -11.35 26.50
C ASN A 22 12.00 -11.30 27.25
N GLU A 23 11.37 -12.45 27.38
CA GLU A 23 10.04 -12.59 27.99
C GLU A 23 10.00 -12.07 29.42
N GLU A 24 11.02 -12.38 30.23
CA GLU A 24 11.10 -11.94 31.61
C GLU A 24 11.13 -10.41 31.74
N ASN A 25 11.98 -9.75 30.95
CA ASN A 25 12.04 -8.29 30.90
C ASN A 25 10.74 -7.71 30.36
N PHE A 26 10.11 -8.34 29.36
CA PHE A 26 8.81 -7.89 28.87
C PHE A 26 7.75 -7.93 29.97
N LEU A 27 7.75 -8.96 30.82
CA LEU A 27 6.76 -9.09 31.88
C LEU A 27 7.05 -8.18 33.08
N LYS A 28 8.30 -7.82 33.36
CA LYS A 28 8.67 -7.11 34.60
C LYS A 28 9.10 -5.65 34.41
N ASP A 29 9.59 -5.27 33.24
CA ASP A 29 10.23 -3.98 32.99
C ASP A 29 9.43 -3.12 32.00
N LEU A 30 8.89 -2.00 32.49
CA LEU A 30 8.14 -1.03 31.69
C LEU A 30 9.03 -0.32 30.65
N ASP A 31 10.28 -0.01 30.98
CA ASP A 31 11.21 0.65 30.05
C ASP A 31 11.55 -0.28 28.91
N TYR A 32 11.70 -1.57 29.20
CA TYR A 32 11.88 -2.58 28.18
C TYR A 32 10.64 -2.71 27.27
N ARG A 33 9.41 -2.73 27.81
CA ARG A 33 8.17 -2.73 26.99
C ARG A 33 8.11 -1.52 26.05
N ILE A 34 8.37 -0.33 26.58
CA ILE A 34 8.39 0.92 25.82
C ILE A 34 9.43 0.85 24.70
N LYS A 35 10.64 0.36 25.02
CA LYS A 35 11.72 0.17 24.04
C LYS A 35 11.30 -0.77 22.91
N ILE A 36 10.68 -1.91 23.21
CA ILE A 36 10.21 -2.86 22.19
C ILE A 36 9.16 -2.21 21.29
N LEU A 37 8.17 -1.52 21.87
CA LEU A 37 7.13 -0.84 21.10
C LEU A 37 7.70 0.27 20.19
N LYS A 38 8.71 1.03 20.66
CA LYS A 38 9.43 2.02 19.83
C LYS A 38 10.16 1.36 18.65
N ILE A 39 10.69 0.16 18.83
CA ILE A 39 11.28 -0.60 17.72
C ILE A 39 10.19 -1.04 16.73
N VAL A 40 9.06 -1.55 17.21
CA VAL A 40 7.92 -1.95 16.35
C VAL A 40 7.38 -0.76 15.55
N GLU A 41 7.22 0.41 16.19
CA GLU A 41 6.83 1.65 15.53
C GLU A 41 7.79 2.00 14.39
N ALA A 42 9.10 1.90 14.62
CA ALA A 42 10.09 2.19 13.59
C ALA A 42 10.05 1.16 12.44
N SER A 43 9.86 -0.13 12.75
CA SER A 43 9.71 -1.19 11.74
C SER A 43 8.47 -1.02 10.87
N GLN A 44 7.40 -0.40 11.37
CA GLN A 44 6.23 -0.03 10.55
C GLN A 44 6.58 0.98 9.47
N VAL A 45 7.42 1.96 9.80
CA VAL A 45 7.91 2.94 8.82
C VAL A 45 8.82 2.24 7.81
N ASP A 46 9.76 1.41 8.27
CA ASP A 46 10.65 0.65 7.38
C ASP A 46 9.86 -0.21 6.39
N GLY A 47 8.78 -0.87 6.84
CA GLY A 47 7.90 -1.68 5.99
C GLY A 47 7.20 -0.87 4.88
N PHE A 48 6.80 0.37 5.17
CA PHE A 48 6.22 1.27 4.17
C PHE A 48 7.26 1.62 3.10
N TYR A 49 8.49 1.99 3.51
CA TYR A 49 9.57 2.32 2.57
C TYR A 49 10.06 1.12 1.78
N ALA A 50 10.03 -0.09 2.35
CA ALA A 50 10.35 -1.31 1.61
C ALA A 50 9.40 -1.51 0.41
N ILE A 51 8.09 -1.29 0.61
CA ILE A 51 7.11 -1.34 -0.49
C ILE A 51 7.40 -0.24 -1.52
N LYS A 52 7.67 0.98 -1.06
CA LYS A 52 8.01 2.11 -1.94
C LYS A 52 9.23 1.81 -2.80
N SER A 53 10.32 1.34 -2.21
CA SER A 53 11.55 1.00 -2.93
C SER A 53 11.32 -0.13 -3.93
N ILE A 54 10.45 -1.11 -3.62
CA ILE A 54 10.06 -2.15 -4.58
C ILE A 54 9.32 -1.54 -5.77
N LEU A 55 8.33 -0.68 -5.52
CA LEU A 55 7.59 -0.02 -6.60
C LEU A 55 8.48 0.88 -7.46
N GLU A 56 9.34 1.69 -6.83
CA GLU A 56 10.32 2.54 -7.54
C GLU A 56 11.27 1.69 -8.40
N THR A 57 11.80 0.61 -7.84
CA THR A 57 12.68 -0.30 -8.58
C THR A 57 11.95 -0.95 -9.75
N ILE A 58 10.71 -1.41 -9.54
CA ILE A 58 9.94 -2.06 -10.60
C ILE A 58 9.61 -1.08 -11.73
N TYR A 59 9.00 0.06 -11.41
CA TYR A 59 8.51 1.01 -12.42
C TYR A 59 9.61 1.81 -13.09
N ASN A 60 10.65 2.21 -12.35
CA ASN A 60 11.69 3.07 -12.91
C ASN A 60 12.83 2.27 -13.55
N LEU A 61 13.13 1.07 -13.03
CA LEU A 61 14.28 0.28 -13.48
C LEU A 61 13.86 -0.99 -14.22
N TYR A 62 13.09 -1.87 -13.59
CA TYR A 62 12.82 -3.20 -14.14
C TYR A 62 12.01 -3.15 -15.44
N PHE A 63 10.89 -2.42 -15.49
CA PHE A 63 10.06 -2.32 -16.70
C PHE A 63 10.79 -1.65 -17.88
N ASN A 64 11.82 -0.86 -17.60
CA ASN A 64 12.64 -0.25 -18.63
C ASN A 64 13.87 -1.10 -19.03
N SER A 65 14.15 -2.19 -18.31
CA SER A 65 15.34 -3.02 -18.50
C SER A 65 15.25 -3.92 -19.73
N ASP A 66 16.40 -4.24 -20.31
CA ASP A 66 16.51 -5.21 -21.40
C ASP A 66 16.06 -6.60 -20.96
N LEU A 67 16.28 -6.96 -19.69
CA LEU A 67 15.81 -8.21 -19.12
C LEU A 67 14.29 -8.35 -19.28
N PHE A 68 13.53 -7.34 -18.87
CA PHE A 68 12.07 -7.36 -18.99
C PHE A 68 11.62 -7.38 -20.45
N LYS A 69 12.22 -6.49 -21.27
CA LYS A 69 11.87 -6.33 -22.69
C LYS A 69 12.14 -7.59 -23.53
N ASN A 70 13.21 -8.32 -23.21
CA ASN A 70 13.58 -9.56 -23.90
C ASN A 70 12.81 -10.79 -23.38
N THR A 71 12.28 -10.72 -22.15
CA THR A 71 11.54 -11.83 -21.54
C THR A 71 10.09 -11.87 -22.05
N PHE A 72 9.41 -10.73 -22.08
CA PHE A 72 7.97 -10.66 -22.33
C PHE A 72 7.63 -10.03 -23.69
N SER A 73 6.52 -10.45 -24.29
CA SER A 73 5.97 -9.79 -25.48
C SER A 73 5.57 -8.34 -25.16
N LEU A 74 5.52 -7.44 -26.14
CA LEU A 74 5.09 -6.05 -25.91
C LEU A 74 3.71 -5.95 -25.24
N ILE A 75 2.80 -6.87 -25.59
CA ILE A 75 1.46 -6.95 -25.01
C ILE A 75 1.57 -7.36 -23.54
N ASP A 76 2.33 -8.41 -23.22
CA ASP A 76 2.48 -8.88 -21.85
C ASP A 76 3.25 -7.89 -20.98
N GLN A 77 4.25 -7.20 -21.53
CA GLN A 77 4.96 -6.11 -20.85
C GLN A 77 3.97 -5.07 -20.34
N LYS A 78 3.08 -4.60 -21.22
CA LYS A 78 2.04 -3.63 -20.86
C LYS A 78 1.09 -4.20 -19.80
N MET A 79 0.62 -5.43 -19.97
CA MET A 79 -0.30 -6.07 -19.02
C MET A 79 0.34 -6.22 -17.63
N ILE A 80 1.62 -6.58 -17.54
CA ILE A 80 2.35 -6.73 -16.28
C ILE A 80 2.43 -5.40 -15.52
N GLU A 81 2.67 -4.28 -16.21
CA GLU A 81 2.66 -2.95 -15.60
C GLU A 81 1.30 -2.68 -14.91
N TYR A 82 0.19 -2.84 -15.62
CA TYR A 82 -1.16 -2.63 -15.05
C TYR A 82 -1.52 -3.65 -13.96
N MET A 83 -1.14 -4.91 -14.13
CA MET A 83 -1.35 -5.95 -13.12
C MET A 83 -0.58 -5.62 -11.83
N THR A 84 0.63 -5.08 -11.94
CA THR A 84 1.45 -4.68 -10.79
C THR A 84 0.78 -3.55 -10.01
N ALA A 85 0.34 -2.49 -10.68
CA ALA A 85 -0.40 -1.42 -10.00
C ALA A 85 -1.69 -1.93 -9.37
N ARG A 86 -2.46 -2.78 -10.07
CA ARG A 86 -3.69 -3.35 -9.51
C ARG A 86 -3.40 -4.19 -8.27
N GLU A 87 -2.38 -5.04 -8.31
CA GLU A 87 -2.04 -5.93 -7.20
C GLU A 87 -1.58 -5.16 -5.96
N ILE A 88 -0.83 -4.06 -6.13
CA ILE A 88 -0.29 -3.31 -5.00
C ILE A 88 -1.24 -2.16 -4.64
N LEU A 89 -1.48 -1.21 -5.54
CA LEU A 89 -2.24 0.02 -5.28
C LEU A 89 -3.75 -0.20 -5.20
N GLY A 90 -4.27 -1.19 -5.94
CA GLY A 90 -5.68 -1.57 -5.87
C GLY A 90 -6.02 -2.23 -4.54
N ASN A 91 -5.14 -3.12 -4.06
CA ASN A 91 -5.31 -3.84 -2.80
C ASN A 91 -4.92 -3.01 -1.56
N LEU A 92 -3.94 -2.11 -1.67
CA LEU A 92 -3.38 -1.34 -0.56
C LEU A 92 -3.81 0.14 -0.62
N ILE A 93 -5.12 0.38 -0.48
CA ILE A 93 -5.71 1.72 -0.59
C ILE A 93 -5.06 2.74 0.37
N GLN A 94 -4.78 2.33 1.62
CA GLN A 94 -4.12 3.20 2.59
C GLN A 94 -2.69 3.55 2.19
N TYR A 95 -1.96 2.60 1.62
CA TYR A 95 -0.63 2.86 1.06
C TYR A 95 -0.72 3.88 -0.07
N ASN A 96 -1.62 3.67 -1.04
CA ASN A 96 -1.77 4.56 -2.19
C ASN A 96 -2.18 6.00 -1.77
N LYS A 97 -2.98 6.16 -0.72
CA LYS A 97 -3.29 7.49 -0.15
C LYS A 97 -2.06 8.20 0.43
N MET A 98 -1.07 7.45 0.90
CA MET A 98 0.15 7.98 1.48
C MET A 98 1.24 8.22 0.42
N ASP A 99 1.24 7.43 -0.66
CA ASP A 99 2.23 7.46 -1.73
C ASP A 99 1.59 7.06 -3.07
N HIS A 100 1.22 8.07 -3.85
CA HIS A 100 0.64 7.91 -5.18
C HIS A 100 1.59 8.33 -6.31
N GLU A 101 2.72 8.99 -5.99
CA GLU A 101 3.66 9.56 -6.95
C GLU A 101 4.65 8.52 -7.52
N THR A 102 4.93 7.46 -6.76
CA THR A 102 5.89 6.43 -7.17
C THR A 102 5.45 5.65 -8.41
N VAL A 103 4.15 5.60 -8.69
CA VAL A 103 3.61 4.88 -9.85
C VAL A 103 2.90 5.86 -10.79
N PRO A 104 3.18 5.85 -12.10
CA PRO A 104 2.54 6.76 -13.04
C PRO A 104 1.03 6.75 -12.95
N LEU A 105 0.43 7.94 -13.09
CA LEU A 105 -0.97 8.18 -12.74
C LEU A 105 -1.96 7.31 -13.52
N LYS A 106 -1.64 6.94 -14.77
CA LYS A 106 -2.48 6.04 -15.58
C LYS A 106 -2.69 4.65 -14.94
N TYR A 107 -1.64 4.09 -14.35
CA TYR A 107 -1.75 2.79 -13.67
C TYR A 107 -2.49 2.92 -12.35
N ASN A 108 -2.33 4.06 -11.66
CA ASN A 108 -3.10 4.42 -10.47
C ASN A 108 -4.60 4.49 -10.75
N ILE A 109 -4.99 5.18 -11.83
CA ILE A 109 -6.38 5.29 -12.28
C ILE A 109 -6.98 3.90 -12.52
N MET A 110 -6.29 3.06 -13.30
CA MET A 110 -6.77 1.71 -13.55
C MET A 110 -6.80 0.85 -12.30
N ALA A 111 -5.77 0.87 -11.44
CA ALA A 111 -5.76 0.09 -10.21
C ALA A 111 -6.96 0.38 -9.29
N ARG A 112 -7.42 1.64 -9.24
CA ARG A 112 -8.55 2.07 -8.41
C ARG A 112 -9.92 1.81 -9.03
N ASN A 113 -10.02 1.89 -10.36
CA ASN A 113 -11.30 1.88 -11.07
C ASN A 113 -11.55 0.58 -11.86
N TYR A 114 -10.53 -0.28 -12.02
CA TYR A 114 -10.59 -1.49 -12.86
C TYR A 114 -11.82 -2.35 -12.58
N LEU A 115 -12.12 -2.62 -11.31
CA LEU A 115 -13.24 -3.51 -10.96
C LEU A 115 -14.59 -2.90 -11.37
N LEU A 116 -14.78 -1.58 -11.18
CA LEU A 116 -16.02 -0.90 -11.54
C LEU A 116 -16.15 -0.78 -13.06
N ILE A 117 -15.07 -0.43 -13.75
CA ILE A 117 -15.00 -0.40 -15.23
C ILE A 117 -15.30 -1.79 -15.80
N LYS A 118 -14.73 -2.86 -15.23
CA LYS A 118 -14.97 -4.25 -15.63
C LYS A 118 -16.43 -4.66 -15.48
N LEU A 119 -17.05 -4.33 -14.35
CA LEU A 119 -18.39 -4.83 -14.01
C LEU A 119 -19.51 -4.08 -14.72
N LYS A 120 -19.37 -2.75 -14.86
CA LYS A 120 -20.48 -1.91 -15.34
C LYS A 120 -20.04 -0.71 -16.19
N GLY A 121 -18.75 -0.56 -16.48
CA GLY A 121 -18.20 0.68 -17.04
C GLY A 121 -18.25 1.84 -16.05
N GLN A 122 -17.60 2.96 -16.38
CA GLN A 122 -17.65 4.18 -15.57
C GLN A 122 -17.61 5.45 -16.43
N VAL A 123 -18.28 6.49 -15.96
CA VAL A 123 -18.12 7.84 -16.52
C VAL A 123 -16.88 8.53 -15.94
N ASP A 124 -16.28 9.44 -16.71
CA ASP A 124 -15.13 10.27 -16.32
C ASP A 124 -15.28 10.96 -14.96
N VAL A 125 -16.46 11.53 -14.66
CA VAL A 125 -16.74 12.21 -13.38
C VAL A 125 -16.63 11.24 -12.19
N ASP A 126 -17.15 10.02 -12.31
CA ASP A 126 -17.09 9.01 -11.25
C ASP A 126 -15.64 8.53 -11.02
N ILE A 127 -14.88 8.38 -12.11
CA ILE A 127 -13.45 8.04 -12.05
C ILE A 127 -12.72 9.16 -11.32
N LEU A 128 -12.98 10.43 -11.66
CA LEU A 128 -12.37 11.58 -11.01
C LEU A 128 -12.66 11.62 -9.51
N GLU A 129 -13.91 11.41 -9.11
CA GLU A 129 -14.30 11.35 -7.69
C GLU A 129 -13.57 10.23 -6.94
N ASN A 130 -13.38 9.08 -7.58
CA ASN A 130 -12.60 7.98 -7.00
C ASN A 130 -11.12 8.33 -6.84
N MET A 131 -10.55 9.07 -7.80
CA MET A 131 -9.15 9.53 -7.72
C MET A 131 -8.93 10.61 -6.66
N LYS A 132 -9.89 11.53 -6.49
CA LYS A 132 -9.84 12.55 -5.42
C LYS A 132 -9.75 11.96 -4.01
N LYS A 133 -10.20 10.72 -3.79
CA LYS A 133 -10.04 9.98 -2.51
C LYS A 133 -8.58 9.68 -2.17
N LEU A 134 -7.64 9.83 -3.12
CA LEU A 134 -6.20 9.68 -2.92
C LEU A 134 -5.49 10.99 -2.59
N ASN A 135 -6.23 12.09 -2.37
CA ASN A 135 -5.69 13.44 -2.19
C ASN A 135 -4.85 13.92 -3.39
N LEU A 136 -5.22 13.47 -4.60
CA LEU A 136 -4.67 13.95 -5.86
C LEU A 136 -5.37 15.25 -6.27
N ASP A 137 -4.57 16.24 -6.65
CA ASP A 137 -5.05 17.40 -7.39
C ASP A 137 -5.05 17.04 -8.88
N LEU A 138 -6.20 16.57 -9.35
CA LEU A 138 -6.42 16.14 -10.72
C LEU A 138 -7.73 16.78 -11.19
N ASP A 139 -7.72 17.41 -12.35
CA ASP A 139 -8.95 17.91 -12.99
C ASP A 139 -9.49 16.95 -14.07
N LEU A 140 -10.68 17.26 -14.59
CA LEU A 140 -11.33 16.40 -15.59
C LEU A 140 -10.61 16.42 -16.94
N VAL A 141 -9.95 17.53 -17.31
CA VAL A 141 -9.23 17.67 -18.57
C VAL A 141 -7.96 16.82 -18.55
N GLU A 142 -7.21 16.89 -17.46
CA GLU A 142 -6.03 16.07 -17.20
C GLU A 142 -6.40 14.59 -17.11
N LEU A 143 -7.46 14.25 -16.37
CA LEU A 143 -7.95 12.88 -16.31
C LEU A 143 -8.26 12.36 -17.71
N ASN A 144 -8.99 13.11 -18.52
CA ASN A 144 -9.38 12.68 -19.85
C ASN A 144 -8.18 12.47 -20.78
N LYS A 145 -7.12 13.29 -20.68
CA LYS A 145 -5.86 13.06 -21.39
C LYS A 145 -5.21 11.72 -21.01
N ILE A 146 -5.15 11.43 -19.70
CA ILE A 146 -4.55 10.17 -19.22
C ILE A 146 -5.41 8.97 -19.60
N MET A 147 -6.74 9.13 -19.58
CA MET A 147 -7.66 8.08 -20.03
C MET A 147 -7.47 7.77 -21.52
N ASP A 148 -7.15 8.77 -22.35
CA ASP A 148 -6.83 8.55 -23.77
C ASP A 148 -5.53 7.73 -23.95
N GLU A 149 -4.55 7.87 -23.06
CA GLU A 149 -3.38 6.99 -23.03
C GLU A 149 -3.74 5.54 -22.69
N ILE A 150 -4.66 5.33 -21.74
CA ILE A 150 -5.12 3.99 -21.34
C ILE A 150 -5.94 3.34 -22.47
N VAL A 151 -6.71 4.14 -23.22
CA VAL A 151 -7.41 3.71 -24.44
C VAL A 151 -6.40 3.30 -25.51
N ALA A 152 -5.34 4.09 -25.72
CA ALA A 152 -4.28 3.77 -26.67
C ALA A 152 -3.49 2.51 -26.30
N ASP A 153 -3.36 2.21 -25.01
CA ASP A 153 -2.82 0.94 -24.50
C ASP A 153 -3.76 -0.27 -24.77
N GLY A 154 -4.98 -0.05 -25.27
CA GLY A 154 -5.94 -1.08 -25.69
C GLY A 154 -6.68 -1.78 -24.54
N LEU A 155 -6.69 -1.19 -23.35
CA LEU A 155 -7.32 -1.78 -22.15
C LEU A 155 -8.80 -1.46 -22.03
N ILE A 156 -9.17 -0.25 -22.43
CA ILE A 156 -10.53 0.27 -22.31
C ILE A 156 -10.94 0.93 -23.61
N ASN A 157 -12.24 0.94 -23.87
CA ASN A 157 -12.85 1.76 -24.91
C ASN A 157 -13.44 3.04 -24.29
N LYS A 158 -13.49 4.09 -25.10
CA LYS A 158 -14.08 5.40 -24.77
C LYS A 158 -15.26 5.67 -25.69
N GLU A 159 -16.44 5.85 -25.11
CA GLU A 159 -17.66 6.25 -25.79
C GLU A 159 -18.06 7.65 -25.31
N LYS A 160 -18.46 8.55 -26.21
CA LYS A 160 -19.03 9.85 -25.81
C LYS A 160 -20.53 9.69 -25.57
N GLN A 161 -21.00 10.06 -24.38
CA GLN A 161 -22.41 10.07 -24.01
C GLN A 161 -22.76 11.48 -23.53
N GLU A 162 -23.53 12.21 -24.36
CA GLU A 162 -23.83 13.63 -24.13
C GLU A 162 -22.54 14.46 -23.93
N ASP A 163 -22.39 15.09 -22.76
CA ASP A 163 -21.24 15.92 -22.38
C ASP A 163 -20.19 15.15 -21.55
N LYS A 164 -20.29 13.82 -21.46
CA LYS A 164 -19.39 12.97 -20.66
C LYS A 164 -18.75 11.88 -21.50
N TYR A 165 -17.63 11.35 -21.01
CA TYR A 165 -17.03 10.13 -21.53
C TYR A 165 -17.40 8.93 -20.66
N PHE A 166 -17.75 7.83 -21.32
CA PHE A 166 -18.06 6.54 -20.73
C PHE A 166 -16.98 5.53 -21.13
N TYR A 167 -16.43 4.83 -20.15
CA TYR A 167 -15.33 3.89 -20.32
C TYR A 167 -15.77 2.46 -19.99
N LYS A 168 -15.46 1.52 -20.88
CA LYS A 168 -15.70 0.08 -20.69
C LYS A 168 -14.41 -0.69 -20.84
N LEU A 169 -14.30 -1.82 -20.14
CA LEU A 169 -13.17 -2.71 -20.31
C LEU A 169 -13.23 -3.35 -21.70
N GLU A 170 -12.18 -3.16 -22.49
CA GLU A 170 -12.01 -3.83 -23.79
C GLU A 170 -11.25 -5.15 -23.61
N LYS A 171 -10.22 -5.13 -22.77
CA LYS A 171 -9.35 -6.29 -22.55
C LYS A 171 -9.15 -6.54 -21.06
N GLU A 172 -9.33 -7.80 -20.64
CA GLU A 172 -9.02 -8.19 -19.28
C GLU A 172 -7.52 -8.11 -18.98
N LEU A 173 -7.19 -7.75 -17.73
CA LEU A 173 -5.82 -7.81 -17.21
C LEU A 173 -5.39 -9.26 -17.01
N LYS A 174 -5.01 -9.90 -18.11
CA LYS A 174 -4.54 -11.28 -18.20
C LYS A 174 -3.38 -11.37 -19.19
N LEU A 175 -2.36 -12.13 -18.82
CA LEU A 175 -1.23 -12.42 -19.69
C LEU A 175 -1.60 -13.47 -20.75
N SER A 176 -0.80 -13.52 -21.82
CA SER A 176 -0.77 -14.68 -22.70
C SER A 176 -0.34 -15.95 -21.93
N GLU A 177 -0.60 -17.14 -22.47
CA GLU A 177 -0.18 -18.39 -21.81
C GLU A 177 1.34 -18.45 -21.60
N GLU A 178 2.11 -18.09 -22.63
CA GLU A 178 3.57 -17.98 -22.54
C GLU A 178 4.00 -16.90 -21.55
N GLY A 179 3.32 -15.75 -21.56
CA GLY A 179 3.56 -14.65 -20.62
C GLY A 179 3.35 -15.08 -19.17
N GLU A 180 2.28 -15.83 -18.88
CA GLU A 180 2.00 -16.34 -17.54
C GLU A 180 3.07 -17.35 -17.07
N ILE A 181 3.54 -18.25 -17.94
CA ILE A 181 4.62 -19.19 -17.61
C ILE A 181 5.89 -18.41 -17.24
N LYS A 182 6.33 -17.48 -18.09
CA LYS A 182 7.53 -16.66 -17.83
C LYS A 182 7.38 -15.76 -16.61
N PHE A 183 6.19 -15.24 -16.36
CA PHE A 183 5.91 -14.41 -15.18
C PHE A 183 6.06 -15.19 -13.88
N ASN A 184 5.68 -16.47 -13.89
CA ASN A 184 5.88 -17.37 -12.77
C ASN A 184 7.35 -17.79 -12.59
N GLU A 185 8.04 -18.13 -13.69
CA GLU A 185 9.42 -18.61 -13.65
C GLU A 185 10.46 -17.52 -13.33
N SER A 186 10.21 -16.28 -13.75
CA SER A 186 11.14 -15.15 -13.56
C SER A 186 11.23 -14.64 -12.12
N GLY A 187 10.39 -15.14 -11.19
CA GLY A 187 10.36 -14.70 -9.79
C GLY A 187 9.77 -13.32 -9.54
N ILE A 188 9.50 -12.52 -10.58
CA ILE A 188 8.93 -11.17 -10.47
C ILE A 188 7.55 -11.19 -9.80
N ARG A 189 6.75 -12.25 -10.04
CA ARG A 189 5.45 -12.42 -9.39
C ARG A 189 5.54 -12.36 -7.86
N ALA A 190 6.54 -13.02 -7.28
CA ALA A 190 6.75 -13.03 -5.84
C ALA A 190 7.07 -11.62 -5.32
N ILE A 191 7.91 -10.88 -6.04
CA ILE A 191 8.27 -9.49 -5.70
C ILE A 191 7.03 -8.58 -5.77
N ILE A 192 6.17 -8.74 -6.78
CA ILE A 192 4.94 -7.95 -6.94
C ILE A 192 3.89 -8.28 -5.86
N GLN A 193 3.78 -9.55 -5.46
CA GLN A 193 2.79 -10.00 -4.48
C GLN A 193 3.21 -9.74 -3.03
N TRP A 194 4.52 -9.71 -2.76
CA TRP A 194 5.06 -9.54 -1.42
C TRP A 194 4.53 -8.29 -0.69
N PRO A 195 4.47 -7.08 -1.29
CA PRO A 195 3.91 -5.89 -0.66
C PRO A 195 2.52 -6.11 -0.06
N THR A 196 1.63 -6.75 -0.82
CA THR A 196 0.25 -6.98 -0.39
C THR A 196 0.18 -8.01 0.74
N GLN A 197 0.97 -9.08 0.66
CA GLN A 197 1.04 -10.10 1.71
C GLN A 197 1.64 -9.52 3.00
N PHE A 198 2.79 -8.84 2.89
CA PHE A 198 3.44 -8.16 4.00
C PHE A 198 2.48 -7.18 4.66
N TRP A 199 1.81 -6.32 3.89
CA TRP A 199 0.92 -5.31 4.45
C TRP A 199 -0.25 -5.91 5.23
N ARG A 200 -0.89 -6.95 4.67
CA ARG A 200 -2.03 -7.64 5.28
C ARG A 200 -1.65 -8.42 6.54
N SER A 201 -0.39 -8.81 6.66
CA SER A 201 0.12 -9.49 7.86
C SER A 201 0.59 -8.46 8.90
N PHE A 202 1.56 -7.62 8.54
CA PHE A 202 2.28 -6.77 9.48
C PHE A 202 1.43 -5.63 10.05
N TYR A 203 0.50 -5.07 9.27
CA TYR A 203 -0.40 -4.00 9.73
C TYR A 203 -1.79 -4.52 10.15
N ASN A 204 -1.87 -5.81 10.48
CA ASN A 204 -3.09 -6.42 11.02
C ASN A 204 -2.92 -6.68 12.52
N LEU A 205 -3.41 -5.75 13.34
CA LEU A 205 -3.36 -5.86 14.80
C LEU A 205 -4.71 -6.28 15.42
N ARG A 206 -5.63 -6.89 14.65
CA ARG A 206 -6.99 -7.20 15.14
C ARG A 206 -7.02 -8.03 16.41
N GLU A 207 -6.01 -8.85 16.64
CA GLU A 207 -5.88 -9.66 17.86
C GLU A 207 -5.73 -8.82 19.13
N LEU A 208 -5.32 -7.55 19.01
CA LEU A 208 -5.24 -6.61 20.13
C LEU A 208 -6.60 -5.99 20.48
N ASN A 209 -7.66 -6.22 19.70
CA ASN A 209 -9.00 -5.69 19.99
C ASN A 209 -9.70 -6.55 21.06
N ILE A 210 -9.25 -6.41 22.31
CA ILE A 210 -9.75 -7.14 23.46
C ILE A 210 -10.49 -6.23 24.44
N THR A 211 -11.38 -6.82 25.25
CA THR A 211 -12.01 -6.13 26.38
C THR A 211 -11.01 -6.03 27.53
N VAL A 212 -10.83 -4.82 28.06
CA VAL A 212 -9.91 -4.58 29.19
C VAL A 212 -10.65 -4.81 30.51
N GLU A 213 -10.07 -5.63 31.38
CA GLU A 213 -10.59 -5.92 32.73
C GLU A 213 -10.71 -4.66 33.60
N GLU A 214 -11.65 -4.67 34.56
CA GLU A 214 -11.98 -3.52 35.40
C GLU A 214 -10.84 -3.07 36.34
N ASN A 215 -10.00 -4.01 36.76
CA ASN A 215 -8.88 -3.78 37.68
C ASN A 215 -7.62 -3.16 37.01
N VAL A 216 -7.63 -2.98 35.68
CA VAL A 216 -6.46 -2.47 34.95
C VAL A 216 -6.30 -0.95 35.17
N LYS A 217 -5.11 -0.52 35.60
CA LYS A 217 -4.78 0.91 35.74
C LYS A 217 -4.99 1.65 34.41
N HIS A 218 -5.59 2.84 34.47
CA HIS A 218 -5.90 3.65 33.28
C HIS A 218 -6.74 2.90 32.22
N ARG A 219 -7.62 2.00 32.65
CA ARG A 219 -8.47 1.14 31.80
C ARG A 219 -9.08 1.84 30.60
N ASP A 220 -9.79 2.94 30.82
CA ASP A 220 -10.56 3.60 29.75
C ASP A 220 -9.63 4.13 28.64
N PHE A 221 -8.45 4.60 29.02
CA PHE A 221 -7.42 5.01 28.07
C PHE A 221 -6.91 3.81 27.27
N LEU A 222 -6.59 2.69 27.92
CA LEU A 222 -6.16 1.47 27.23
C LEU A 222 -7.26 0.95 26.30
N HIS A 223 -8.52 0.91 26.74
CA HIS A 223 -9.64 0.45 25.94
C HIS A 223 -9.84 1.30 24.68
N GLN A 224 -9.70 2.63 24.79
CA GLN A 224 -9.76 3.53 23.64
C GLN A 224 -8.66 3.20 22.62
N ILE A 225 -7.44 2.91 23.09
CA ILE A 225 -6.32 2.53 22.22
C ILE A 225 -6.62 1.21 21.50
N LEU A 226 -6.96 0.17 22.25
CA LEU A 226 -7.16 -1.19 21.72
C LEU A 226 -8.37 -1.30 20.78
N SER A 227 -9.41 -0.49 20.99
CA SER A 227 -10.58 -0.46 20.09
C SER A 227 -10.23 -0.06 18.65
N LYS A 228 -9.15 0.72 18.46
CA LYS A 228 -8.67 1.11 17.11
C LYS A 228 -8.04 -0.04 16.34
N SER A 229 -7.66 -1.11 17.02
CA SER A 229 -7.14 -2.34 16.41
C SER A 229 -8.19 -3.10 15.58
N ALA A 230 -9.49 -2.77 15.69
CA ALA A 230 -10.53 -3.37 14.86
C ALA A 230 -10.35 -3.07 13.35
N THR A 231 -9.68 -1.94 13.04
CA THR A 231 -9.37 -1.53 11.67
C THR A 231 -7.94 -1.92 11.31
N GLN A 232 -7.73 -2.41 10.07
CA GLN A 232 -6.41 -2.80 9.57
C GLN A 232 -5.71 -1.66 8.81
N GLY A 233 -4.38 -1.74 8.71
CA GLY A 233 -3.56 -0.87 7.89
C GLY A 233 -2.64 0.06 8.69
N PHE A 234 -1.80 0.82 7.99
CA PHE A 234 -0.73 1.61 8.59
C PHE A 234 -1.24 2.62 9.62
N GLY A 235 -2.28 3.40 9.30
CA GLY A 235 -2.80 4.43 10.19
C GLY A 235 -3.27 3.90 11.54
N PRO A 236 -4.21 2.93 11.57
CA PRO A 236 -4.64 2.27 12.81
C PRO A 236 -3.49 1.63 13.58
N THR A 237 -2.61 0.90 12.89
CA THR A 237 -1.49 0.17 13.50
C THR A 237 -0.51 1.14 14.19
N ASN A 238 -0.13 2.21 13.50
CA ASN A 238 0.73 3.27 14.02
C ASN A 238 0.08 3.98 15.22
N PHE A 239 -1.23 4.27 15.15
CA PHE A 239 -1.98 4.85 16.27
C PHE A 239 -1.92 3.96 17.51
N VAL A 240 -2.21 2.66 17.36
CA VAL A 240 -2.23 1.72 18.48
C VAL A 240 -0.86 1.65 19.15
N ILE A 241 0.20 1.40 18.38
CA ILE A 241 1.56 1.27 18.95
C ILE A 241 2.02 2.56 19.63
N LYS A 242 1.85 3.73 19.00
CA LYS A 242 2.22 5.02 19.60
C LYS A 242 1.50 5.29 20.92
N ASN A 243 0.23 4.94 21.02
CA ASN A 243 -0.52 5.21 22.25
C ASN A 243 -0.33 4.11 23.30
N LEU A 244 0.04 2.88 22.92
CA LEU A 244 0.52 1.88 23.89
C LEU A 244 1.82 2.32 24.56
N ILE A 245 2.74 2.96 23.83
CA ILE A 245 3.94 3.58 24.41
C ILE A 245 3.53 4.59 25.48
N LYS A 246 2.64 5.53 25.14
CA LYS A 246 2.12 6.54 26.08
C LYS A 246 1.42 5.93 27.30
N TYR A 247 0.68 4.84 27.10
CA TYR A 247 0.02 4.12 28.18
C TYR A 247 1.04 3.57 29.19
N PHE A 248 2.12 2.93 28.72
CA PHE A 248 3.16 2.43 29.61
C PHE A 248 3.97 3.56 30.27
N GLU A 249 4.23 4.66 29.55
CA GLU A 249 4.83 5.87 30.13
C GLU A 249 3.95 6.42 31.28
N LYS A 250 2.63 6.47 31.10
CA LYS A 250 1.68 6.89 32.14
C LYS A 250 1.61 5.94 33.33
N ILE A 251 1.74 4.62 33.12
CA ILE A 251 1.86 3.67 34.24
C ILE A 251 3.10 3.98 35.06
N LYS A 252 4.25 4.21 34.40
CA LYS A 252 5.52 4.50 35.07
C LYS A 252 5.47 5.78 35.91
N GLU A 253 4.76 6.82 35.46
CA GLU A 253 4.53 8.06 36.23
C GLU A 253 3.61 7.89 37.44
N THR A 254 2.83 6.81 37.49
CA THR A 254 1.83 6.52 38.54
C THR A 254 2.16 5.26 39.35
N GLN A 255 3.43 4.85 39.29
CA GLN A 255 4.08 3.89 40.20
C GLN A 255 4.83 4.66 41.28
#